data_AF-A0A6N9UYI0-F1
#
_entry.id   AF-A0A6N9UYI0-F1
#
_cell.length_a   1.000
_cell.length_b   1.000
_cell.length_c   1.000
_cell.angle_alpha   90.00
_cell.angle_beta   90.00
_cell.angle_gamma   90.00
#
_symmetry.space_group_name_H-M   'P 1'
#
loop_
_entity.id
_entity.type
_entity.pdbx_description
1 polymer ?
#
loop_
_entity_poly.entity_id
_entity_poly.type
_entity_poly.pdbx_seq_one_letter_code
_entity_poly.pdbx_strand_id
1 'polypeptide(L)'
;ACQSESGAVLDHVGTQEAARDLDLMRHVLGDEKLNYFGISYGTQLGGVYAHLFPKRVGRFVFDAVVDPTEDALNGALGQAKGFQGALRNFLEDCG
;
A
#
# COMPACT_ATOMS: atom_id res chain seq x y z
N ALA A 1 10.29 -15.64 17.93
CA ALA A 1 10.47 -14.20 18.08
C ALA A 1 9.15 -13.45 17.87
N CYS A 2 8.62 -13.29 16.65
CA CYS A 2 7.40 -12.47 16.47
C CYS A 2 6.19 -12.93 17.31
N GLN A 3 5.90 -14.24 17.32
CA GLN A 3 4.80 -14.78 18.12
C GLN A 3 5.02 -14.60 19.64
N SER A 4 6.26 -14.77 20.11
CA SER A 4 6.57 -14.66 21.54
C SER A 4 6.54 -13.21 22.02
N GLU A 5 7.05 -12.28 21.20
CA GLU A 5 7.20 -10.87 21.58
C GLU A 5 5.96 -10.02 21.24
N SER A 6 5.13 -10.44 20.29
CA SER A 6 4.07 -9.60 19.74
C SER A 6 2.75 -10.33 19.50
N GLY A 7 2.60 -11.56 20.00
CA GLY A 7 1.43 -12.41 19.74
C GLY A 7 0.07 -11.74 19.99
N ALA A 8 -0.01 -10.83 20.96
CA ALA A 8 -1.25 -10.10 21.26
C ALA A 8 -1.68 -9.10 20.18
N VAL A 9 -0.78 -8.66 19.30
CA VAL A 9 -1.06 -7.63 18.28
C VAL A 9 -0.87 -8.11 16.85
N LEU A 10 -0.31 -9.31 16.62
CA LEU A 10 -0.01 -9.80 15.28
C LEU A 10 -1.24 -9.87 14.37
N ASP A 11 -2.43 -10.14 14.92
CA ASP A 11 -3.67 -10.19 14.16
C ASP A 11 -4.27 -8.79 13.87
N HIS A 12 -3.61 -7.71 14.32
CA HIS A 12 -4.12 -6.33 14.25
C HIS A 12 -3.19 -5.36 13.52
N VAL A 13 -2.15 -5.86 12.84
CA VAL A 13 -1.16 -5.05 12.12
C VAL A 13 -1.31 -5.13 10.59
N GLY A 14 -2.49 -5.55 10.11
CA GLY A 14 -2.77 -5.68 8.69
C GLY A 14 -3.20 -4.38 8.01
N THR A 15 -3.27 -4.43 6.68
CA THR A 15 -3.68 -3.28 5.86
C THR A 15 -5.15 -2.89 6.09
N GLN A 16 -6.02 -3.83 6.47
CA GLN A 16 -7.43 -3.53 6.76
C GLN A 16 -7.56 -2.72 8.05
N GLU A 17 -6.78 -3.06 9.07
CA GLU A 17 -6.71 -2.35 10.34
C GLU A 17 -6.18 -0.93 10.11
N ALA A 18 -5.06 -0.79 9.38
CA ALA A 18 -4.52 0.51 9.01
C ALA A 18 -5.53 1.36 8.19
N ALA A 19 -6.34 0.75 7.32
CA ALA A 19 -7.38 1.46 6.58
C ALA A 19 -8.51 1.98 7.50
N ARG A 20 -8.85 1.24 8.58
CA ARG A 20 -9.80 1.70 9.60
C ARG A 20 -9.23 2.84 10.42
N ASP A 21 -7.93 2.79 10.71
CA ASP A 21 -7.23 3.89 11.39
C ASP A 21 -7.24 5.16 10.54
N LEU A 22 -7.03 5.06 9.22
CA LEU A 22 -7.18 6.20 8.31
C LEU A 22 -8.58 6.81 8.34
N ASP A 23 -9.63 5.99 8.49
CA ASP A 23 -11.00 6.50 8.59
C ASP A 23 -11.26 7.20 9.93
N LEU A 24 -10.68 6.68 11.01
CA LEU A 24 -10.70 7.34 12.32
C LEU A 24 -9.96 8.68 12.26
N MET A 25 -8.77 8.72 11.65
CA MET A 25 -8.01 9.95 11.44
C MET A 25 -8.83 10.97 10.64
N ARG A 26 -9.41 10.58 9.50
CA ARG A 26 -10.32 11.43 8.73
C ARG A 26 -11.43 11.99 9.61
N HIS A 27 -12.08 11.14 10.41
CA HIS A 27 -13.18 11.55 11.27
C HIS A 27 -12.75 12.56 12.34
N VAL A 28 -11.67 12.29 13.05
CA VAL A 28 -11.15 13.15 14.13
C VAL A 28 -10.64 14.49 13.59
N LEU A 29 -10.11 14.51 12.36
CA LEU A 29 -9.72 15.74 11.68
C LEU A 29 -10.92 16.54 11.13
N GLY A 30 -12.14 15.99 11.16
CA GLY A 30 -13.36 16.67 10.73
C GLY A 30 -13.65 16.60 9.24
N ASP A 31 -12.88 15.82 8.47
CA ASP A 31 -13.04 15.71 7.03
C ASP A 31 -14.24 14.81 6.69
N GLU A 32 -15.14 15.27 5.82
CA GLU A 32 -16.24 14.42 5.33
C GLU A 32 -15.74 13.26 4.45
N LYS A 33 -14.67 13.53 3.69
CA LYS A 33 -14.02 12.60 2.77
C LYS A 33 -12.51 12.70 2.92
N LEU A 34 -11.82 11.57 2.89
CA LEU A 34 -10.37 11.54 2.89
C LEU A 34 -9.84 12.01 1.53
N ASN A 35 -8.82 12.87 1.51
CA ASN A 35 -7.98 13.09 0.34
C ASN A 35 -6.63 12.42 0.61
N TYR A 36 -6.16 11.58 -0.30
CA TYR A 36 -5.07 10.65 -0.02
C TYR A 36 -4.09 10.58 -1.18
N PHE A 37 -2.80 10.61 -0.85
CA PHE A 37 -1.72 10.29 -1.78
C PHE A 37 -0.99 9.05 -1.27
N GLY A 38 -1.01 7.98 -2.05
CA GLY A 38 -0.38 6.71 -1.72
C GLY A 38 0.75 6.39 -2.66
N ILE A 39 1.88 5.94 -2.13
CA ILE A 39 3.04 5.49 -2.89
C ILE A 39 3.35 4.04 -2.52
N SER A 40 3.66 3.20 -3.51
CA SER A 40 4.05 1.80 -3.26
C SER A 40 2.99 1.07 -2.41
N TYR A 41 3.33 0.48 -1.26
CA TYR A 41 2.37 -0.11 -0.32
C TYR A 41 1.20 0.82 0.04
N GLY A 42 1.43 2.14 0.08
CA GLY A 42 0.37 3.13 0.29
C GLY A 42 -0.75 3.06 -0.75
N THR A 43 -0.46 2.60 -1.97
CA THR A 43 -1.50 2.38 -2.99
C THR A 43 -2.42 1.21 -2.64
N GLN A 44 -1.88 0.13 -2.06
CA GLN A 44 -2.66 -0.98 -1.53
C GLN A 44 -3.51 -0.50 -0.34
N LEU A 45 -2.93 0.25 0.60
CA LEU A 45 -3.65 0.83 1.73
C LEU A 45 -4.79 1.73 1.28
N GLY A 46 -4.53 2.65 0.35
CA GLY A 46 -5.55 3.53 -0.22
C GLY A 46 -6.63 2.76 -0.98
N GLY A 47 -6.26 1.71 -1.71
CA GLY A 47 -7.21 0.82 -2.39
C GLY A 47 -8.13 0.08 -1.40
N VAL A 48 -7.56 -0.47 -0.32
CA VAL A 48 -8.33 -1.11 0.76
C VAL A 48 -9.25 -0.11 1.46
N TYR A 49 -8.78 1.11 1.75
CA TYR A 49 -9.62 2.19 2.27
C TYR A 49 -10.81 2.48 1.35
N ALA A 50 -10.54 2.66 0.05
CA ALA A 50 -11.57 2.96 -0.93
C ALA A 50 -12.60 1.83 -1.07
N HIS A 51 -12.17 0.58 -0.92
CA HIS A 51 -13.05 -0.59 -0.92
C HIS A 51 -13.93 -0.66 0.35
N LEU A 52 -13.35 -0.44 1.53
CA LEU A 52 -14.06 -0.51 2.81
C LEU A 52 -15.01 0.70 3.03
N PHE A 53 -14.62 1.89 2.56
CA PHE A 53 -15.32 3.15 2.81
C PHE A 53 -15.59 3.95 1.53
N PRO A 54 -16.25 3.38 0.50
CA PRO A 54 -16.35 3.99 -0.83
C PRO A 54 -17.04 5.36 -0.83
N LYS A 55 -17.94 5.62 0.13
CA LYS A 55 -18.64 6.91 0.27
C LYS A 55 -17.78 8.02 0.89
N ARG A 56 -16.63 7.67 1.48
CA ARG A 56 -15.71 8.58 2.19
C ARG A 56 -14.44 8.88 1.40
N VAL A 57 -14.39 8.48 0.13
CA VAL A 57 -13.28 8.75 -0.79
C VAL A 57 -13.46 10.13 -1.43
N GLY A 58 -12.45 10.98 -1.26
CA GLY A 58 -12.29 12.27 -1.92
C GLY A 58 -11.35 12.16 -3.13
N ARG A 59 -10.28 12.96 -3.15
CA ARG A 59 -9.26 12.93 -4.21
C ARG A 59 -8.16 11.96 -3.82
N PHE A 60 -8.04 10.88 -4.57
CA PHE A 60 -7.02 9.85 -4.37
C PHE A 60 -6.04 9.85 -5.54
N VAL A 61 -4.74 9.85 -5.22
CA VAL A 61 -3.66 9.71 -6.20
C VAL A 61 -2.78 8.55 -5.75
N PHE A 62 -2.48 7.64 -6.66
CA PHE A 62 -1.66 6.46 -6.40
C PHE A 62 -0.44 6.47 -7.33
N ASP A 63 0.74 6.33 -6.74
CA ASP A 63 2.02 6.30 -7.45
C ASP A 63 2.77 4.99 -7.14
N ALA A 64 3.41 4.38 -8.14
CA ALA A 64 4.01 3.05 -8.06
C ALA A 64 3.03 1.99 -7.51
N VAL A 65 1.93 1.77 -8.26
CA VAL A 65 0.77 1.00 -7.82
C VAL A 65 1.09 -0.48 -7.57
N VAL A 66 0.62 -0.99 -6.43
CA VAL A 66 0.52 -2.42 -6.12
C VAL A 66 -0.77 -2.97 -6.74
N ASP A 67 -0.65 -3.96 -7.62
CA ASP A 67 -1.80 -4.63 -8.23
C ASP A 67 -2.42 -5.63 -7.23
N PRO A 68 -3.69 -5.46 -6.82
CA PRO A 68 -4.33 -6.37 -5.87
C PRO A 68 -4.82 -7.68 -6.51
N THR A 69 -4.71 -7.84 -7.83
CA THR A 69 -5.15 -9.04 -8.57
C THR A 69 -4.01 -10.04 -8.83
N GLU A 70 -2.77 -9.60 -8.65
CA GLU A 70 -1.58 -10.44 -8.81
C GLU A 70 -1.33 -11.32 -7.59
N ASP A 71 -0.81 -12.53 -7.84
CA ASP A 71 -0.32 -13.39 -6.77
C ASP A 71 1.10 -13.01 -6.35
N ALA A 72 1.54 -13.54 -5.21
CA ALA A 72 2.85 -13.22 -4.64
C ALA A 72 4.01 -13.61 -5.55
N LEU A 73 3.87 -14.70 -6.33
CA LEU A 73 4.93 -15.17 -7.22
C LEU A 73 5.07 -14.26 -8.43
N ASN A 74 3.98 -13.93 -9.11
CA ASN A 74 3.98 -13.04 -10.25
C ASN A 74 4.39 -11.62 -9.85
N GLY A 75 3.94 -11.13 -8.69
CA GLY A 75 4.39 -9.87 -8.12
C GLY A 75 5.91 -9.85 -7.92
N ALA A 76 6.48 -10.89 -7.32
CA ALA A 76 7.93 -11.01 -7.13
C ALA A 76 8.70 -11.11 -8.46
N LEU A 77 8.18 -11.86 -9.44
CA LEU A 77 8.77 -11.96 -10.77
C LEU A 77 8.73 -10.62 -11.52
N GLY A 78 7.62 -9.89 -11.45
CA GLY A 78 7.48 -8.55 -12.00
C GLY A 78 8.49 -7.58 -11.39
N GLN A 79 8.63 -7.59 -10.08
CA GLN A 79 9.61 -6.77 -9.36
C GLN A 79 11.05 -7.12 -9.76
N ALA A 80 11.41 -8.40 -9.82
CA ALA A 80 12.74 -8.86 -10.24
C ALA A 80 13.07 -8.41 -11.68
N LYS A 81 12.11 -8.51 -12.60
CA LYS A 81 12.26 -7.98 -13.97
C LYS A 81 12.49 -6.47 -13.99
N GLY A 82 11.75 -5.73 -13.16
CA GLY A 82 11.91 -4.28 -13.02
C GLY A 82 13.31 -3.89 -12.55
N PHE A 83 13.80 -4.52 -11.47
CA PHE A 83 15.15 -4.28 -10.97
C PHE A 83 16.25 -4.67 -11.97
N GLN A 84 16.08 -5.79 -12.68
CA GLN A 84 17.01 -6.17 -13.74
C GLN A 84 17.06 -5.12 -14.87
N GLY A 85 15.91 -4.52 -15.21
CA GLY A 85 15.84 -3.40 -16.15
C GLY A 85 16.60 -2.17 -15.65
N ALA A 86 16.35 -1.76 -14.41
CA ALA A 86 17.05 -0.63 -13.79
C ALA A 86 18.57 -0.85 -13.72
N LEU A 87 19.00 -2.06 -13.39
CA LEU A 87 20.42 -2.44 -13.38
C LEU A 87 21.06 -2.31 -14.76
N ARG A 88 20.39 -2.79 -15.82
CA ARG A 88 20.91 -2.64 -17.20
C ARG A 88 21.04 -1.18 -17.59
N ASN A 89 20.02 -0.36 -17.33
CA ASN A 89 20.06 1.08 -17.64
C ASN A 89 21.24 1.77 -16.92
N PHE A 90 21.48 1.42 -15.65
CA PHE A 90 22.62 1.95 -14.89
C PHE A 90 23.97 1.55 -15.53
N LEU A 91 24.12 0.28 -15.94
CA LEU A 91 25.35 -0.20 -16.56
C LEU A 91 25.59 0.41 -17.95
N GLU A 92 24.53 0.67 -18.72
CA GLU A 92 24.60 1.36 -20.02
C GLU A 92 24.98 2.84 -19.86
N ASP A 93 24.49 3.53 -18.83
CA ASP A 93 24.85 4.92 -18.55
C ASP A 93 26.30 5.06 -18.03
N CYS A 94 26.79 4.05 -17.30
CA CYS A 94 28.14 4.06 -16.74
C CYS A 94 29.26 3.64 -17.71
N GLY A 95 28.92 3.04 -18.86
CA GLY A 95 29.88 2.45 -19.81
C GLY A 95 30.22 3.35 -20.99
#